data_AF-A0A7S1UZ96-F1
#
_entry.id   AF-A0A7S1UZ96-F1
#
_cell.length_a   1.000
_cell.length_b   1.000
_cell.length_c   1.000
_cell.angle_alpha   90.00
_cell.angle_beta   90.00
_cell.angle_gamma   90.00
#
_symmetry.space_group_name_H-M   'P 1'
#
loop_
_entity.id
_entity.type
_entity.pdbx_description
1 polymer ?
#
loop_
_entity_poly.entity_id
_entity_poly.type
_entity_poly.pdbx_seq_one_letter_code
_entity_poly.pdbx_strand_id
1 'polypeptide(L)'
;AKDMAYVGGPHDLALAKGAGDGEAHDDIDPDQAREYQFELDFICQTKATGLFQTQLADGILGMDNSPHSYWSQALNAKISETAAFSLCFARQPTASRTGTEAGAFTLGGFDERLHNENSPVVYAKLLEEGKSEFFKVDLKGIWLRKGGAGESALSTNSSMPIVELAITESELNDGGVVIDSGTTDTYLPRHFAVDFLKVWTTMTDLPYDYYPKTLTEDELQSLPTILFQLQGVVDANQKQSGTKGAKYPLGTLGSAVPDESRPEKDQYDVIIAMPPSHYMEYSVKDKTYTNRLYLEEAWGSTLGANFMMGHDLTFDTQLMTLGWAESECDYLSVLDEFDEPNPWEDPDSETNTIPAGGDGGGSGTDGGGSGTDDTNGGADSGAGSGSTDSSSSSNKEDTPVKQSRGWSFGKAVLSFFVVAGALLAGAVYGKQYYESRYGIVRYQVTNVENELELQVSSGPDDKSGSYSSPSFSIT
;
A
#
# COMPACT_ATOMS: atom_id res chain seq x y z
N ALA A 1 -22.31 -5.28 -15.29
CA ALA A 1 -23.05 -6.43 -14.76
C ALA A 1 -23.27 -6.18 -13.28
N LYS A 2 -24.23 -6.86 -12.68
CA LYS A 2 -24.58 -6.72 -11.26
C LYS A 2 -24.62 -8.09 -10.63
N ASP A 3 -24.03 -8.22 -9.45
CA ASP A 3 -24.08 -9.45 -8.65
C ASP A 3 -23.90 -9.08 -7.17
N MET A 4 -24.19 -10.03 -6.29
CA MET A 4 -24.01 -9.87 -4.85
C MET A 4 -22.55 -10.10 -4.48
N ALA A 5 -21.90 -9.06 -3.96
CA ALA A 5 -20.61 -9.16 -3.30
C ALA A 5 -20.82 -9.37 -1.80
N TYR A 6 -19.94 -10.15 -1.18
CA TYR A 6 -19.93 -10.42 0.26
C TYR A 6 -18.61 -9.91 0.83
N VAL A 7 -18.68 -9.05 1.84
CA VAL A 7 -17.51 -8.68 2.63
C VAL A 7 -17.33 -9.74 3.72
N GLY A 8 -16.09 -10.17 3.98
CA GLY A 8 -15.73 -11.22 4.94
C GLY A 8 -15.99 -10.89 6.42
N GLY A 9 -16.92 -9.98 6.72
CA GLY A 9 -17.33 -9.64 8.08
C GLY A 9 -16.44 -8.65 8.82
N PRO A 10 -16.74 -8.42 10.11
CA PRO A 10 -15.99 -7.53 10.98
C PRO A 10 -14.62 -8.14 11.33
N HIS A 11 -13.60 -7.30 11.40
CA HIS A 11 -12.22 -7.75 11.60
C HIS A 11 -11.91 -8.17 13.04
N ASP A 12 -12.70 -7.71 14.01
CA ASP A 12 -12.51 -7.91 15.46
C ASP A 12 -13.27 -9.14 16.02
N LEU A 13 -14.01 -9.84 15.18
CA LEU A 13 -14.77 -11.04 15.55
C LEU A 13 -14.44 -12.14 14.55
N ALA A 14 -13.89 -13.25 15.04
CA ALA A 14 -13.83 -14.47 14.25
C ALA A 14 -15.27 -14.86 13.87
N LEU A 15 -15.55 -14.95 12.57
CA LEU A 15 -16.85 -15.37 12.05
C LEU A 15 -17.30 -16.70 12.71
N ALA A 16 -16.38 -17.63 12.93
CA ALA A 16 -16.65 -18.89 13.62
C ALA A 16 -17.11 -18.77 15.11
N LYS A 17 -16.80 -17.69 15.84
CA LYS A 17 -17.09 -17.59 17.29
C LYS A 17 -18.55 -17.26 17.64
N GLY A 18 -19.42 -17.03 16.66
CA GLY A 18 -20.85 -16.77 16.88
C GLY A 18 -21.75 -17.99 17.06
N ALA A 19 -21.30 -19.21 16.72
CA ALA A 19 -22.17 -20.39 16.63
C ALA A 19 -22.20 -21.30 17.88
N GLY A 20 -21.24 -21.17 18.80
CA GLY A 20 -21.24 -21.88 20.09
C GLY A 20 -21.17 -23.42 20.01
N ASP A 21 -20.82 -24.00 18.86
CA ASP A 21 -20.82 -25.44 18.63
C ASP A 21 -19.42 -26.07 18.51
N GLY A 22 -18.35 -25.27 18.48
CA GLY A 22 -16.98 -25.77 18.48
C GLY A 22 -16.58 -26.54 17.22
N GLU A 23 -17.33 -26.38 16.12
CA GLU A 23 -16.92 -26.88 14.81
C GLU A 23 -16.09 -25.84 14.06
N ALA A 24 -15.08 -26.30 13.31
CA ALA A 24 -14.33 -25.45 12.40
C ALA A 24 -15.27 -25.03 11.25
N HIS A 25 -15.79 -23.81 11.34
CA HIS A 25 -16.63 -23.24 10.30
C HIS A 25 -15.76 -22.77 9.13
N ASP A 26 -16.25 -22.99 7.92
CA ASP A 26 -15.64 -22.44 6.71
C ASP A 26 -15.84 -20.92 6.75
N ASP A 27 -14.77 -20.13 6.80
CA ASP A 27 -14.83 -18.65 6.77
C ASP A 27 -15.47 -18.12 5.47
N ILE A 28 -15.71 -19.02 4.50
CA ILE A 28 -16.40 -18.79 3.24
C ILE A 28 -17.91 -19.12 3.35
N ASP A 29 -18.45 -19.49 4.51
CA ASP A 29 -19.89 -19.72 4.67
C ASP A 29 -20.66 -18.39 4.48
N PRO A 30 -21.43 -18.26 3.39
CA PRO A 30 -22.13 -17.02 3.06
C PRO A 30 -23.19 -16.66 4.10
N ASP A 31 -23.66 -17.59 4.94
CA ASP A 31 -24.75 -17.30 5.86
C ASP A 31 -24.40 -16.23 6.90
N GLN A 32 -23.13 -16.13 7.31
CA GLN A 32 -22.66 -15.04 8.17
C GLN A 32 -22.27 -13.78 7.38
N ALA A 33 -21.76 -13.95 6.16
CA ALA A 33 -21.39 -12.84 5.29
C ALA A 33 -22.62 -12.11 4.67
N ARG A 34 -23.81 -12.71 4.72
CA ARG A 34 -25.07 -12.13 4.23
C ARG A 34 -25.42 -10.78 4.85
N GLU A 35 -25.03 -10.51 6.09
CA GLU A 35 -25.26 -9.20 6.72
C GLU A 35 -24.39 -8.11 6.08
N TYR A 36 -23.26 -8.49 5.49
CA TYR A 36 -22.28 -7.60 4.87
C TYR A 36 -22.29 -7.67 3.33
N GLN A 37 -23.38 -8.19 2.76
CA GLN A 37 -23.54 -8.30 1.31
C GLN A 37 -24.04 -6.99 0.70
N PHE A 38 -23.61 -6.69 -0.52
CA PHE A 38 -24.15 -5.59 -1.31
C PHE A 38 -24.18 -5.88 -2.80
N GLU A 39 -25.08 -5.21 -3.52
CA GLU A 39 -25.11 -5.29 -4.98
C GLU A 39 -23.92 -4.51 -5.55
N LEU A 40 -23.02 -5.22 -6.24
CA LEU A 40 -21.83 -4.68 -6.85
C LEU A 40 -22.04 -4.52 -8.36
N ASP A 41 -21.81 -3.31 -8.87
CA ASP A 41 -21.61 -3.06 -10.29
C ASP A 41 -20.16 -3.41 -10.69
N PHE A 42 -20.00 -4.31 -11.65
CA PHE A 42 -18.70 -4.74 -12.18
C PHE A 42 -18.70 -4.91 -13.70
N ILE A 43 -17.51 -4.98 -14.29
CA ILE A 43 -17.33 -5.16 -15.73
C ILE A 43 -16.89 -6.59 -16.02
N CYS A 44 -17.65 -7.31 -16.85
CA CYS A 44 -17.26 -8.64 -17.32
C CYS A 44 -16.23 -8.52 -18.45
N GLN A 45 -14.99 -8.92 -18.17
CA GLN A 45 -13.96 -8.98 -19.20
C GLN A 45 -14.21 -10.14 -20.16
N THR A 46 -14.53 -9.83 -21.43
CA THR A 46 -14.77 -10.85 -22.48
C THR A 46 -13.55 -11.13 -23.34
N LYS A 47 -12.47 -10.35 -23.18
CA LYS A 47 -11.20 -10.51 -23.88
C LYS A 47 -10.05 -9.94 -23.05
N ALA A 48 -8.97 -10.70 -22.94
CA ALA A 48 -7.72 -10.28 -22.30
C ALA A 48 -6.53 -10.45 -23.27
N THR A 49 -5.55 -9.54 -23.20
CA THR A 49 -4.30 -9.62 -23.94
C THR A 49 -3.13 -9.15 -23.06
N GLY A 50 -1.91 -9.56 -23.37
CA GLY A 50 -0.72 -9.11 -22.65
C GLY A 50 -0.63 -9.69 -21.23
N LEU A 51 -0.17 -8.89 -20.28
CA LEU A 51 0.13 -9.31 -18.90
C LEU A 51 -1.09 -9.85 -18.14
N PHE A 52 -2.31 -9.41 -18.50
CA PHE A 52 -3.55 -9.89 -17.89
C PHE A 52 -3.83 -11.38 -18.17
N GLN A 53 -3.23 -12.00 -19.19
CA GLN A 53 -3.41 -13.44 -19.44
C GLN A 53 -2.62 -14.32 -18.45
N THR A 54 -1.58 -13.76 -17.82
CA THR A 54 -0.65 -14.50 -16.96
C THR A 54 -0.85 -14.21 -15.48
N GLN A 55 -1.82 -13.36 -15.14
CA GLN A 55 -2.15 -13.06 -13.74
C GLN A 55 -2.78 -14.28 -13.05
N LEU A 56 -2.57 -14.39 -11.74
CA LEU A 56 -3.14 -15.45 -10.92
C LEU A 56 -4.64 -15.21 -10.64
N ALA A 57 -5.03 -13.94 -10.52
CA ALA A 57 -6.40 -13.51 -10.24
C ALA A 57 -7.27 -13.48 -11.50
N ASP A 58 -8.57 -13.77 -11.32
CA ASP A 58 -9.57 -13.78 -12.39
C ASP A 58 -10.23 -12.40 -12.64
N GLY A 59 -9.79 -11.37 -11.92
CA GLY A 59 -10.33 -10.02 -12.02
C GLY A 59 -9.49 -8.99 -11.27
N ILE A 60 -9.90 -7.73 -11.36
CA ILE A 60 -9.26 -6.58 -10.71
C ILE A 60 -10.32 -5.84 -9.91
N LEU A 61 -9.99 -5.54 -8.66
CA LEU A 61 -10.81 -4.71 -7.79
C LEU A 61 -10.35 -3.25 -7.89
N GLY A 62 -11.14 -2.41 -8.54
CA GLY A 62 -10.86 -0.98 -8.63
C GLY A 62 -11.08 -0.29 -7.28
N MET A 63 -10.02 0.28 -6.71
CA MET A 63 -10.04 0.95 -5.40
C MET A 63 -9.77 2.45 -5.50
N ASP A 64 -9.75 2.98 -6.72
CA ASP A 64 -9.52 4.40 -7.02
C ASP A 64 -10.62 5.32 -6.44
N ASN A 65 -10.50 6.63 -6.65
CA ASN A 65 -11.44 7.63 -6.15
C ASN A 65 -12.72 7.77 -7.03
N SER A 66 -12.97 6.81 -7.93
CA SER A 66 -14.18 6.78 -8.75
C SER A 66 -15.41 6.43 -7.92
N PRO A 67 -16.60 6.98 -8.21
CA PRO A 67 -17.85 6.53 -7.59
C PRO A 67 -18.22 5.08 -7.92
N HIS A 68 -17.52 4.46 -8.88
CA HIS A 68 -17.68 3.05 -9.25
C HIS A 68 -16.64 2.13 -8.61
N SER A 69 -15.72 2.66 -7.79
CA SER A 69 -14.77 1.83 -7.06
C SER A 69 -15.50 0.95 -6.04
N TYR A 70 -14.87 -0.18 -5.69
CA TYR A 70 -15.48 -1.15 -4.79
C TYR A 70 -15.81 -0.54 -3.41
N TRP A 71 -14.88 0.22 -2.84
CA TRP A 71 -15.11 0.88 -1.55
C TRP A 71 -16.21 1.95 -1.63
N SER A 72 -16.31 2.69 -2.74
CA SER A 72 -17.36 3.70 -2.92
C SER A 72 -18.74 3.06 -3.03
N GLN A 73 -18.84 1.94 -3.74
CA GLN A 73 -20.07 1.16 -3.84
C GLN A 73 -20.46 0.57 -2.47
N ALA A 74 -19.50 0.03 -1.71
CA ALA A 74 -19.72 -0.49 -0.36
C ALA A 74 -20.21 0.61 0.61
N LEU A 75 -19.62 1.82 0.55
CA LEU A 75 -20.05 2.99 1.32
C LEU A 75 -21.48 3.42 0.95
N ASN A 76 -21.81 3.45 -0.34
CA ASN A 76 -23.15 3.79 -0.82
C ASN A 76 -24.20 2.77 -0.37
N ALA A 77 -23.82 1.50 -0.31
CA ALA A 77 -24.63 0.40 0.20
C ALA A 77 -24.71 0.33 1.74
N LYS A 78 -24.01 1.21 2.47
CA LYS A 78 -23.97 1.25 3.94
C LYS A 78 -23.30 0.03 4.58
N ILE A 79 -22.40 -0.63 3.85
CA ILE A 79 -21.55 -1.70 4.39
C ILE A 79 -20.39 -1.13 5.20
N SER A 80 -19.87 0.03 4.81
CA SER A 80 -18.90 0.81 5.60
C SER A 80 -19.55 2.11 6.07
N GLU A 81 -19.27 2.50 7.31
CA GLU A 81 -19.71 3.79 7.86
C GLU A 81 -18.83 4.96 7.41
N THR A 82 -17.57 4.67 7.08
CA THR A 82 -16.56 5.68 6.74
C THR A 82 -16.10 5.50 5.29
N ALA A 83 -15.68 6.60 4.69
CA ALA A 83 -15.10 6.62 3.33
C ALA A 83 -13.60 6.31 3.38
N ALA A 84 -13.24 5.23 4.10
CA ALA A 84 -11.87 4.81 4.32
C ALA A 84 -11.68 3.32 4.09
N PHE A 85 -10.46 2.92 3.72
CA PHE A 85 -10.02 1.53 3.66
C PHE A 85 -8.51 1.47 3.86
N SER A 86 -7.96 0.32 4.26
CA SER A 86 -6.52 0.14 4.38
C SER A 86 -5.99 -1.06 3.60
N LEU A 87 -4.73 -0.97 3.20
CA LEU A 87 -3.97 -2.02 2.51
C LEU A 87 -2.69 -2.28 3.29
N CYS A 88 -2.49 -3.52 3.72
CA CYS A 88 -1.26 -3.97 4.35
C CYS A 88 -0.70 -5.13 3.55
N PHE A 89 0.45 -4.94 2.88
CA PHE A 89 1.06 -5.96 2.04
C PHE A 89 2.24 -6.65 2.71
N ALA A 90 2.14 -7.97 2.85
CA ALA A 90 3.23 -8.86 3.23
C ALA A 90 3.82 -9.55 1.99
N ARG A 91 5.14 -9.58 1.87
CA ARG A 91 5.82 -10.28 0.79
C ARG A 91 5.95 -11.77 1.13
N GLN A 92 5.40 -12.62 0.27
CA GLN A 92 5.55 -14.07 0.38
C GLN A 92 6.65 -14.60 -0.53
N PRO A 93 7.42 -15.62 -0.10
CA PRO A 93 8.51 -16.19 -0.90
C PRO A 93 8.02 -16.96 -2.13
N THR A 94 6.74 -17.35 -2.13
CA THR A 94 6.09 -18.10 -3.20
C THR A 94 4.67 -17.60 -3.38
N ALA A 95 4.16 -17.63 -4.61
CA ALA A 95 2.76 -17.36 -4.90
C ALA A 95 2.09 -18.61 -5.50
N SER A 96 0.84 -18.87 -5.11
CA SER A 96 0.02 -19.96 -5.66
C SER A 96 -1.27 -19.41 -6.29
N ARG A 97 -1.79 -20.13 -7.30
CA ARG A 97 -3.13 -19.85 -7.86
C ARG A 97 -4.25 -20.11 -6.85
N THR A 98 -4.03 -21.01 -5.89
CA THR A 98 -4.99 -21.30 -4.83
C THR A 98 -4.98 -20.24 -3.72
N GLY A 99 -4.16 -19.20 -3.85
CA GLY A 99 -3.96 -18.18 -2.83
C GLY A 99 -2.64 -18.34 -2.08
N THR A 100 -2.12 -17.22 -1.63
CA THR A 100 -1.03 -17.12 -0.67
C THR A 100 -1.33 -15.92 0.19
N GLU A 101 -1.22 -16.06 1.51
CA GLU A 101 -1.52 -15.00 2.46
C GLU A 101 -0.50 -13.87 2.31
N ALA A 102 -0.90 -12.78 1.66
CA ALA A 102 -0.01 -11.69 1.28
C ALA A 102 -0.35 -10.38 2.01
N GLY A 103 -1.01 -10.49 3.16
CA GLY A 103 -1.39 -9.37 4.02
C GLY A 103 -2.90 -9.23 4.19
N ALA A 104 -3.35 -8.00 4.44
CA ALA A 104 -4.73 -7.69 4.82
C ALA A 104 -5.30 -6.51 4.04
N PHE A 105 -6.63 -6.52 3.91
CA PHE A 105 -7.43 -5.44 3.37
C PHE A 105 -8.58 -5.15 4.34
N THR A 106 -8.67 -3.90 4.79
CA THR A 106 -9.68 -3.47 5.76
C THR A 106 -10.60 -2.44 5.11
N LEU A 107 -11.92 -2.66 5.18
CA LEU A 107 -12.91 -1.65 4.81
C LEU A 107 -13.34 -0.86 6.04
N GLY A 108 -13.50 0.45 5.90
CA GLY A 108 -14.00 1.33 6.95
C GLY A 108 -12.93 1.93 7.86
N GLY A 109 -11.65 1.76 7.54
CA GLY A 109 -10.54 2.27 8.33
C GLY A 109 -9.33 1.35 8.22
N PHE A 110 -8.68 1.12 9.34
CA PHE A 110 -7.52 0.25 9.51
C PHE A 110 -7.65 -0.56 10.80
N ASP A 111 -6.77 -1.55 10.95
CA ASP A 111 -6.71 -2.41 12.13
C ASP A 111 -5.40 -2.19 12.87
N GLU A 112 -5.45 -1.53 14.02
CA GLU A 112 -4.27 -1.20 14.83
C GLU A 112 -3.47 -2.43 15.29
N ARG A 113 -4.10 -3.62 15.31
CA ARG A 113 -3.41 -4.86 15.69
C ARG A 113 -2.37 -5.28 14.66
N LEU A 114 -2.51 -4.82 13.41
CA LEU A 114 -1.50 -5.03 12.38
C LEU A 114 -0.27 -4.14 12.61
N HIS A 115 -0.36 -3.08 13.42
CA HIS A 115 0.71 -2.08 13.51
C HIS A 115 1.83 -2.56 14.43
N ASN A 116 3.06 -2.25 14.04
CA ASN A 116 4.22 -2.55 14.85
C ASN A 116 4.18 -1.77 16.17
N GLU A 117 4.78 -2.35 17.22
CA GLU A 117 4.83 -1.71 18.53
C GLU A 117 5.48 -0.32 18.41
N ASN A 118 4.79 0.71 18.92
CA ASN A 118 5.25 2.11 18.87
C ASN A 118 5.18 2.79 17.50
N SER A 119 4.44 2.23 16.54
CA SER A 119 4.16 2.84 15.24
C SER A 119 2.76 3.47 15.20
N PRO A 120 2.60 4.76 15.60
CA PRO A 120 1.33 5.44 15.44
C PRO A 120 1.04 5.71 13.96
N VAL A 121 -0.24 5.81 13.62
CA VAL A 121 -0.63 6.26 12.28
C VAL A 121 -0.24 7.74 12.10
N VAL A 122 0.60 8.01 11.11
CA VAL A 122 0.93 9.36 10.66
C VAL A 122 0.29 9.64 9.31
N TYR A 123 -0.16 10.87 9.11
CA TYR A 123 -1.04 11.24 8.01
C TYR A 123 -0.30 12.10 7.00
N ALA A 124 -0.20 11.60 5.77
CA ALA A 124 0.14 12.39 4.60
C ALA A 124 -1.13 13.00 3.99
N LYS A 125 -0.99 14.14 3.33
CA LYS A 125 -2.09 14.82 2.67
C LYS A 125 -2.38 14.20 1.31
N LEU A 126 -3.64 13.90 1.01
CA LEU A 126 -4.11 13.62 -0.35
C LEU A 126 -4.43 14.92 -1.10
N LEU A 127 -4.09 14.95 -2.38
CA LEU A 127 -4.37 16.09 -3.24
C LEU A 127 -5.75 15.99 -3.87
N GLU A 128 -6.57 17.03 -3.68
CA GLU A 128 -7.89 17.20 -4.31
C GLU A 128 -7.81 17.71 -5.77
N GLU A 129 -6.78 17.37 -6.53
CA GLU A 129 -6.63 17.93 -7.87
C GLU A 129 -7.66 17.36 -8.86
N GLY A 130 -8.73 18.11 -9.05
CA GLY A 130 -9.59 18.11 -10.24
C GLY A 130 -10.00 16.73 -10.74
N LYS A 131 -10.94 16.06 -10.04
CA LYS A 131 -11.50 14.76 -10.44
C LYS A 131 -10.45 13.67 -10.74
N SER A 132 -9.24 13.78 -10.19
CA SER A 132 -8.25 12.69 -10.29
C SER A 132 -8.86 11.44 -9.68
N GLU A 133 -8.97 10.38 -10.48
CA GLU A 133 -9.35 9.05 -9.99
C GLU A 133 -8.21 8.47 -9.14
N PHE A 134 -6.96 8.90 -9.35
CA PHE A 134 -5.80 8.43 -8.61
C PHE A 134 -5.62 9.11 -7.25
N PHE A 135 -5.09 8.36 -6.27
CA PHE A 135 -4.61 8.88 -5.00
C PHE A 135 -3.26 9.55 -5.17
N LYS A 136 -3.26 10.89 -5.10
CA LYS A 136 -2.08 11.71 -5.30
C LYS A 136 -1.56 12.31 -4.00
N VAL A 137 -0.25 12.41 -3.89
CA VAL A 137 0.47 13.01 -2.76
C VAL A 137 1.48 14.05 -3.26
N ASP A 138 1.94 14.92 -2.36
CA ASP A 138 3.05 15.83 -2.62
C ASP A 138 4.35 15.26 -2.01
N LEU A 139 5.36 15.04 -2.84
CA LEU A 139 6.74 14.73 -2.43
C LEU A 139 7.51 16.00 -2.10
N LYS A 140 8.12 16.05 -0.92
CA LYS A 140 8.93 17.20 -0.47
C LYS A 140 10.43 16.94 -0.42
N GLY A 141 10.81 15.67 -0.52
CA GLY A 141 12.20 15.27 -0.70
C GLY A 141 12.36 13.77 -0.78
N ILE A 142 13.57 13.36 -1.16
CA ILE A 142 14.02 11.96 -1.18
C ILE A 142 15.42 11.95 -0.59
N TRP A 143 15.71 11.01 0.32
CA TRP A 143 17.03 10.81 0.91
C TRP A 143 17.48 9.38 0.70
N LEU A 144 18.80 9.19 0.63
CA LEU A 144 19.41 7.88 0.79
C LEU A 144 20.04 7.83 2.18
N ARG A 145 19.65 6.86 2.99
CA ARG A 145 20.32 6.49 4.23
C ARG A 145 21.21 5.28 3.98
N LYS A 146 22.45 5.34 4.47
CA LYS A 146 23.39 4.21 4.33
C LYS A 146 22.81 2.93 4.91
N GLY A 147 23.02 1.81 4.21
CA GLY A 147 22.55 0.49 4.63
C GLY A 147 23.13 0.02 5.97
N GLY A 148 22.52 -1.04 6.52
CA GLY A 148 22.81 -1.56 7.86
C GLY A 148 22.18 -0.76 9.00
N ALA A 149 21.15 0.03 8.69
CA ALA A 149 20.50 0.99 9.58
C ALA A 149 19.06 0.59 9.96
N GLY A 150 18.66 -0.66 9.67
CA GLY A 150 17.29 -1.14 9.81
C GLY A 150 16.37 -0.72 8.65
N GLU A 151 15.17 -1.31 8.67
CA GLU A 151 14.16 -1.23 7.61
C GLU A 151 13.17 -0.08 7.80
N SER A 152 13.02 0.41 9.04
CA SER A 152 12.08 1.47 9.47
C SER A 152 12.48 2.89 9.00
N ALA A 153 11.53 3.83 9.02
CA ALA A 153 11.82 5.25 8.91
C ALA A 153 12.83 5.70 9.97
N LEU A 154 12.72 5.19 11.20
CA LEU A 154 13.70 5.43 12.25
C LEU A 154 14.89 4.49 12.11
N SER A 155 16.08 5.08 12.06
CA SER A 155 17.32 4.30 11.98
C SER A 155 17.61 3.58 13.31
N THR A 156 17.99 2.31 13.23
CA THR A 156 18.58 1.58 14.37
C THR A 156 19.97 2.10 14.74
N ASN A 157 20.59 2.89 13.85
CA ASN A 157 21.85 3.57 14.07
C ASN A 157 21.80 5.03 13.57
N SER A 158 21.54 5.96 14.49
CA SER A 158 21.42 7.40 14.18
C SER A 158 22.70 8.06 13.65
N SER A 159 23.85 7.39 13.71
CA SER A 159 25.11 7.89 13.13
C SER A 159 25.28 7.57 11.65
N MET A 160 24.37 6.79 11.06
CA MET A 160 24.46 6.42 9.65
C MET A 160 24.28 7.64 8.75
N PRO A 161 25.14 7.83 7.73
CA PRO A 161 25.00 8.94 6.80
C PRO A 161 23.64 8.92 6.10
N ILE A 162 23.00 10.08 6.06
CA ILE A 162 21.78 10.35 5.29
C ILE A 162 22.07 11.52 4.36
N VAL A 163 21.71 11.38 3.08
CA VAL A 163 21.97 12.39 2.05
C VAL A 163 20.69 12.66 1.29
N GLU A 164 20.24 13.92 1.32
CA GLU A 164 19.12 14.39 0.51
C GLU A 164 19.51 14.49 -0.96
N LEU A 165 18.60 14.11 -1.85
CA LEU A 165 18.76 14.35 -3.28
C LEU A 165 18.51 15.83 -3.60
N ALA A 166 19.39 16.42 -4.40
CA ALA A 166 19.30 17.80 -4.87
C ALA A 166 18.26 17.96 -5.99
N ILE A 167 16.99 17.68 -5.68
CA ILE A 167 15.83 17.78 -6.57
C ILE A 167 14.83 18.71 -5.91
N THR A 168 14.33 19.72 -6.63
CA THR A 168 13.38 20.68 -6.05
C THR A 168 11.99 20.06 -5.88
N GLU A 169 11.18 20.56 -4.93
CA GLU A 169 9.79 20.10 -4.74
C GLU A 169 8.95 20.19 -6.03
N SER A 170 9.17 21.22 -6.85
CA SER A 170 8.48 21.35 -8.14
C SER A 170 8.87 20.26 -9.13
N GLU A 171 10.13 19.81 -9.13
CA GLU A 171 10.60 18.72 -9.99
C GLU A 171 10.15 17.37 -9.46
N LEU A 172 10.09 17.19 -8.14
CA LEU A 172 9.60 15.98 -7.48
C LEU A 172 8.14 15.66 -7.86
N ASN A 173 7.34 16.71 -8.00
CA ASN A 173 5.91 16.60 -8.30
C ASN A 173 5.56 16.87 -9.77
N ASP A 174 6.55 16.99 -10.65
CA ASP A 174 6.29 17.16 -12.09
C ASP A 174 5.57 15.93 -12.65
N GLY A 175 4.36 16.13 -13.15
CA GLY A 175 3.48 15.04 -13.60
C GLY A 175 2.61 14.39 -12.52
N GLY A 176 2.79 14.78 -11.25
CA GLY A 176 2.10 14.22 -10.09
C GLY A 176 2.73 12.93 -9.56
N VAL A 177 2.46 12.64 -8.29
CA VAL A 177 2.91 11.43 -7.59
C VAL A 177 1.69 10.62 -7.19
N VAL A 178 1.59 9.39 -7.67
CA VAL A 178 0.44 8.51 -7.41
C VAL A 178 0.87 7.34 -6.53
N ILE A 179 0.03 6.97 -5.57
CA ILE A 179 0.12 5.70 -4.83
C ILE A 179 -0.77 4.67 -5.54
N ASP A 180 -0.19 3.55 -6.00
CA ASP A 180 -0.90 2.57 -6.83
C ASP A 180 -0.50 1.12 -6.51
N SER A 181 -1.37 0.40 -5.80
CA SER A 181 -1.19 -1.03 -5.54
C SER A 181 -1.37 -1.91 -6.78
N GLY A 182 -2.00 -1.40 -7.85
CA GLY A 182 -2.14 -2.10 -9.13
C GLY A 182 -0.81 -2.18 -9.91
N THR A 183 0.17 -1.38 -9.53
CA THR A 183 1.53 -1.40 -10.06
C THR A 183 2.47 -2.05 -9.06
N THR A 184 3.18 -3.12 -9.44
CA THR A 184 4.10 -3.82 -8.53
C THR A 184 5.30 -2.97 -8.12
N ASP A 185 5.90 -2.29 -9.10
CA ASP A 185 7.20 -1.64 -8.98
C ASP A 185 7.05 -0.12 -8.80
N THR A 186 8.11 0.54 -8.33
CA THR A 186 8.13 1.99 -8.17
C THR A 186 8.83 2.62 -9.37
N TYR A 187 8.22 3.65 -9.93
CA TYR A 187 8.67 4.33 -11.13
C TYR A 187 8.82 5.83 -10.86
N LEU A 188 10.04 6.34 -11.03
CA LEU A 188 10.38 7.74 -10.85
C LEU A 188 10.87 8.36 -12.18
N PRO A 189 10.70 9.69 -12.35
CA PRO A 189 11.18 10.41 -13.51
C PRO A 189 12.67 10.28 -13.77
N ARG A 190 13.04 10.25 -15.04
CA ARG A 190 14.44 10.13 -15.48
C ARG A 190 15.33 11.26 -15.02
N HIS A 191 14.82 12.47 -14.84
CA HIS A 191 15.64 13.58 -14.35
C HIS A 191 16.13 13.37 -12.91
N PHE A 192 15.46 12.52 -12.11
CA PHE A 192 15.93 12.19 -10.76
C PHE A 192 17.24 11.38 -10.79
N ALA A 193 17.47 10.62 -11.88
CA ALA A 193 18.61 9.72 -12.00
C ALA A 193 19.96 10.44 -11.84
N VAL A 194 20.07 11.71 -12.26
CA VAL A 194 21.35 12.43 -12.21
C VAL A 194 21.90 12.52 -10.78
N ASP A 195 21.08 12.96 -9.83
CA ASP A 195 21.53 13.09 -8.45
C ASP A 195 21.39 11.78 -7.67
N PHE A 196 20.34 10.99 -7.94
CA PHE A 196 20.16 9.67 -7.33
C PHE A 196 21.39 8.77 -7.55
N LEU A 197 21.82 8.61 -8.81
CA LEU A 197 22.94 7.72 -9.14
C LEU A 197 24.25 8.22 -8.53
N LYS A 198 24.45 9.54 -8.47
CA LYS A 198 25.61 10.15 -7.83
C LYS A 198 25.66 9.84 -6.33
N VAL A 199 24.55 10.02 -5.62
CA VAL A 199 24.46 9.72 -4.18
C VAL A 199 24.61 8.21 -3.95
N TRP A 200 23.91 7.39 -4.73
CA TRP A 200 23.97 5.93 -4.66
C TRP A 200 25.41 5.41 -4.81
N THR A 201 26.10 5.78 -5.88
CA THR A 201 27.47 5.29 -6.13
C THR A 201 28.44 5.79 -5.07
N THR A 202 28.25 7.01 -4.56
CA THR A 202 29.08 7.53 -3.45
C THR A 202 28.87 6.74 -2.15
N MET A 203 27.65 6.27 -1.90
CA MET A 203 27.29 5.60 -0.65
C MET A 203 27.61 4.10 -0.66
N THR A 204 27.51 3.46 -1.82
CA THR A 204 27.61 2.01 -1.98
C THR A 204 28.91 1.54 -2.63
N ASP A 205 29.63 2.42 -3.33
CA ASP A 205 30.70 2.06 -4.26
C ASP A 205 30.25 1.10 -5.39
N LEU A 206 28.93 0.97 -5.62
CA LEU A 206 28.33 0.10 -6.62
C LEU A 206 27.66 0.89 -7.75
N PRO A 207 27.65 0.37 -8.98
CA PRO A 207 26.77 0.87 -10.03
C PRO A 207 25.31 0.52 -9.70
N TYR A 208 24.42 1.48 -9.94
CA TYR A 208 22.99 1.24 -9.92
C TYR A 208 22.54 0.74 -11.29
N ASP A 209 21.85 -0.39 -11.32
CA ASP A 209 21.29 -1.00 -12.51
C ASP A 209 20.11 -1.91 -12.14
N TYR A 210 19.40 -2.37 -13.16
CA TYR A 210 18.21 -3.22 -13.02
C TYR A 210 18.52 -4.69 -13.34
N TYR A 211 19.80 -5.06 -13.44
CA TYR A 211 20.18 -6.41 -13.82
C TYR A 211 20.13 -7.34 -12.62
N PRO A 212 19.71 -8.61 -12.80
CA PRO A 212 19.76 -9.60 -11.73
C PRO A 212 21.17 -9.76 -11.17
N LYS A 213 21.31 -9.74 -9.85
CA LYS A 213 22.57 -9.87 -9.12
C LYS A 213 22.45 -10.90 -8.00
N THR A 214 23.50 -11.70 -7.81
CA THR A 214 23.62 -12.52 -6.61
C THR A 214 24.17 -11.65 -5.48
N LEU A 215 23.43 -11.57 -4.39
CA LEU A 215 23.81 -10.85 -3.17
C LEU A 215 23.65 -11.80 -1.99
N THR A 216 24.55 -11.72 -1.01
CA THR A 216 24.29 -12.26 0.33
C THR A 216 23.29 -11.39 1.07
N GLU A 217 22.76 -11.88 2.19
CA GLU A 217 21.87 -11.07 3.05
C GLU A 217 22.59 -9.82 3.58
N ASP A 218 23.84 -9.96 4.03
CA ASP A 218 24.66 -8.83 4.49
C ASP A 218 24.91 -7.81 3.36
N GLU A 219 25.15 -8.28 2.13
CA GLU A 219 25.32 -7.40 0.97
C GLU A 219 24.02 -6.67 0.62
N LEU A 220 22.88 -7.37 0.67
CA LEU A 220 21.55 -6.77 0.46
C LEU A 220 21.27 -5.69 1.51
N GLN A 221 21.45 -6.00 2.80
CA GLN A 221 21.24 -5.07 3.90
C GLN A 221 22.22 -3.90 3.90
N SER A 222 23.39 -4.05 3.26
CA SER A 222 24.35 -2.95 3.08
C SER A 222 23.91 -1.92 2.03
N LEU A 223 22.93 -2.24 1.18
CA LEU A 223 22.37 -1.29 0.23
C LEU A 223 21.56 -0.19 0.96
N PRO A 224 21.42 1.01 0.36
CA PRO A 224 20.79 2.14 1.04
C PRO A 224 19.30 1.92 1.29
N THR A 225 18.79 2.43 2.42
CA THR A 225 17.35 2.67 2.59
C THR A 225 17.00 3.98 1.91
N ILE A 226 15.95 3.99 1.09
CA ILE A 226 15.47 5.20 0.41
C ILE A 226 14.33 5.77 1.25
N LEU A 227 14.43 7.03 1.66
CA LEU A 227 13.44 7.71 2.48
C LEU A 227 12.68 8.70 1.61
N PHE A 228 11.36 8.67 1.65
CA PHE A 228 10.48 9.57 0.91
C PHE A 228 9.72 10.46 1.88
N GLN A 229 9.81 11.78 1.72
CA GLN A 229 9.06 12.75 2.52
C GLN A 229 7.79 13.12 1.78
N LEU A 230 6.65 12.70 2.34
CA LEU A 230 5.33 13.09 1.88
C LEU A 230 4.85 14.28 2.71
N GLN A 231 4.19 15.27 2.09
CA GLN A 231 3.58 16.37 2.81
C GLN A 231 2.62 15.84 3.89
N GLY A 232 2.87 16.20 5.15
CA GLY A 232 2.10 15.75 6.30
C GLY A 232 0.90 16.65 6.61
N VAL A 233 -0.07 16.09 7.34
CA VAL A 233 -1.14 16.85 7.97
C VAL A 233 -0.71 17.26 9.37
N VAL A 234 -0.12 18.46 9.47
CA VAL A 234 0.53 18.98 10.69
C VAL A 234 -0.31 18.78 11.94
N ASP A 235 -1.56 19.25 11.95
CA ASP A 235 -2.42 19.19 13.14
C ASP A 235 -2.79 17.74 13.55
N ALA A 236 -2.88 16.82 12.58
CA ALA A 236 -3.14 15.41 12.85
C ALA A 236 -1.88 14.74 13.44
N ASN A 237 -0.72 14.97 12.84
CA ASN A 237 0.54 14.36 13.26
C ASN A 237 1.06 14.93 14.59
N GLN A 238 0.78 16.20 14.88
CA GLN A 238 1.06 16.79 16.20
C GLN A 238 0.33 16.06 17.33
N LYS A 239 -0.92 15.66 17.12
CA LYS A 239 -1.70 14.92 18.13
C LYS A 239 -1.08 13.56 18.44
N GLN A 240 -0.39 12.95 17.48
CA GLN A 240 0.32 11.68 17.67
C GLN A 240 1.59 11.81 18.49
N SER A 241 2.19 13.01 18.59
CA SER A 241 3.41 13.23 19.38
C SER A 241 3.18 13.09 20.89
N GLY A 242 1.95 13.39 21.34
CA GLY A 242 1.59 13.44 22.76
C GLY A 242 1.44 12.09 23.45
N THR A 243 1.38 10.98 22.72
CA THR A 243 1.05 9.67 23.28
C THR A 243 2.22 9.03 24.04
N LYS A 244 3.48 9.41 23.77
CA LYS A 244 4.68 8.77 24.35
C LYS A 244 5.83 9.73 24.74
N GLY A 245 5.57 11.04 24.79
CA GLY A 245 6.55 12.05 25.24
C GLY A 245 7.68 12.38 24.25
N ALA A 246 7.64 11.83 23.04
CA ALA A 246 8.52 12.24 21.94
C ALA A 246 8.05 13.58 21.34
N LYS A 247 9.00 14.42 20.88
CA LYS A 247 8.65 15.72 20.25
C LYS A 247 7.87 15.55 18.94
N TYR A 248 8.22 14.51 18.18
CA TYR A 248 7.61 14.17 16.90
C TYR A 248 7.24 12.68 16.90
N PRO A 249 6.16 12.27 16.23
CA PRO A 249 5.77 10.87 16.17
C PRO A 249 6.73 10.08 15.27
N LEU A 250 6.88 8.78 15.52
CA LEU A 250 7.61 7.88 14.64
C LEU A 250 7.03 7.97 13.21
N GLY A 251 7.89 7.85 12.20
CA GLY A 251 7.45 7.96 10.80
C GLY A 251 7.29 9.40 10.31
N THR A 252 7.75 10.41 11.06
CA THR A 252 7.83 11.80 10.57
C THR A 252 9.25 12.30 10.39
N LEU A 253 9.43 13.36 9.60
CA LEU A 253 10.73 13.98 9.33
C LEU A 253 11.49 14.30 10.62
N GLY A 254 10.83 14.93 11.58
CA GLY A 254 11.47 15.32 12.84
C GLY A 254 11.95 14.14 13.69
N SER A 255 11.39 12.95 13.48
CA SER A 255 11.84 11.71 14.12
C SER A 255 12.94 10.98 13.32
N ALA A 256 12.79 10.91 12.00
CA ALA A 256 13.58 10.05 11.13
C ALA A 256 14.83 10.73 10.56
N VAL A 257 14.72 12.02 10.23
CA VAL A 257 15.80 12.84 9.66
C VAL A 257 15.76 14.22 10.35
N PRO A 258 16.20 14.32 11.62
CA PRO A 258 16.16 15.60 12.34
C PRO A 258 17.00 16.65 11.62
N ASP A 259 16.32 17.62 11.00
CA ASP A 259 16.94 18.74 10.31
C ASP A 259 16.34 20.05 10.83
N GLU A 260 16.99 20.65 11.81
CA GLU A 260 16.56 21.92 12.42
C GLU A 260 16.62 23.11 11.45
N SER A 261 17.26 22.96 10.27
CA SER A 261 17.27 24.00 9.26
C SER A 261 15.95 24.09 8.47
N ARG A 262 15.15 23.02 8.50
CA ARG A 262 13.84 22.97 7.86
C ARG A 262 12.76 23.64 8.71
N PRO A 263 11.73 24.24 8.08
CA PRO A 263 10.59 24.80 8.80
C PRO A 263 9.98 23.81 9.80
N GLU A 264 9.60 24.27 11.00
CA GLU A 264 9.01 23.39 12.04
C GLU A 264 7.80 22.59 11.53
N LYS A 265 6.98 23.17 10.64
CA LYS A 265 5.83 22.48 10.05
C LYS A 265 6.23 21.24 9.24
N ASP A 266 7.42 21.26 8.63
CA ASP A 266 7.92 20.17 7.79
C ASP A 266 8.40 18.99 8.64
N GLN A 267 8.67 19.22 9.94
CA GLN A 267 9.03 18.17 10.88
C GLN A 267 7.88 17.17 11.11
N TYR A 268 6.66 17.55 10.74
CA TYR A 268 5.46 16.71 10.78
C TYR A 268 5.11 16.08 9.42
N ASP A 269 5.96 16.26 8.41
CA ASP A 269 5.85 15.52 7.15
C ASP A 269 6.13 14.03 7.37
N VAL A 270 5.43 13.17 6.64
CA VAL A 270 5.54 11.71 6.77
C VAL A 270 6.80 11.24 6.04
N ILE A 271 7.57 10.36 6.68
CA ILE A 271 8.73 9.69 6.11
C ILE A 271 8.41 8.22 5.92
N ILE A 272 8.44 7.78 4.67
CA ILE A 272 8.30 6.38 4.31
C ILE A 272 9.66 5.80 3.99
N ALA A 273 10.02 4.70 4.65
CA ALA A 273 11.22 3.95 4.34
C ALA A 273 10.94 2.89 3.27
N MET A 274 11.76 2.90 2.22
CA MET A 274 11.82 1.86 1.21
C MET A 274 13.22 1.21 1.30
N PRO A 275 13.41 0.24 2.22
CA PRO A 275 14.66 -0.47 2.38
C PRO A 275 14.97 -1.42 1.21
N PRO A 276 16.18 -2.00 1.16
CA PRO A 276 16.57 -2.93 0.10
C PRO A 276 15.62 -4.11 -0.07
N SER A 277 15.05 -4.64 1.01
CA SER A 277 14.05 -5.71 0.94
C SER A 277 12.79 -5.31 0.15
N HIS A 278 12.51 -4.01 0.02
CA HIS A 278 11.36 -3.49 -0.72
C HIS A 278 11.65 -3.34 -2.21
N TYR A 279 12.78 -2.73 -2.56
CA TYR A 279 13.12 -2.46 -3.96
C TYR A 279 14.00 -3.53 -4.62
N MET A 280 14.53 -4.51 -3.88
CA MET A 280 15.27 -5.64 -4.45
C MET A 280 14.43 -6.92 -4.37
N GLU A 281 13.84 -7.32 -5.50
CA GLU A 281 13.05 -8.54 -5.56
C GLU A 281 13.93 -9.78 -5.75
N TYR A 282 13.75 -10.78 -4.87
CA TYR A 282 14.40 -12.07 -4.98
C TYR A 282 13.69 -13.03 -5.94
N SER A 283 14.42 -13.53 -6.94
CA SER A 283 13.98 -14.67 -7.77
C SER A 283 14.47 -15.98 -7.15
N VAL A 284 13.55 -16.79 -6.60
CA VAL A 284 13.86 -18.13 -6.07
C VAL A 284 14.46 -19.05 -7.15
N LYS A 285 13.96 -18.91 -8.39
CA LYS A 285 14.38 -19.72 -9.54
C LYS A 285 15.84 -19.45 -9.92
N ASP A 286 16.21 -18.18 -10.00
CA ASP A 286 17.52 -17.76 -10.50
C ASP A 286 18.52 -17.48 -9.37
N LYS A 287 18.04 -17.42 -8.12
CA LYS A 287 18.80 -17.08 -6.90
C LYS A 287 19.51 -15.73 -7.04
N THR A 288 18.78 -14.76 -7.53
CA THR A 288 19.25 -13.40 -7.80
C THR A 288 18.24 -12.37 -7.34
N TYR A 289 18.74 -11.20 -6.95
CA TYR A 289 17.95 -10.01 -6.67
C TYR A 289 17.89 -9.10 -7.89
N THR A 290 16.73 -8.51 -8.14
CA THR A 290 16.50 -7.54 -9.23
C THR A 290 15.94 -6.25 -8.66
N ASN A 291 16.49 -5.12 -9.08
CA ASN A 291 16.00 -3.81 -8.65
C ASN A 291 14.64 -3.48 -9.30
N ARG A 292 13.68 -3.09 -8.47
CA ARG A 292 12.27 -2.76 -8.76
C ARG A 292 11.93 -1.31 -8.46
N LEU A 293 12.96 -0.48 -8.31
CA LEU A 293 12.85 0.97 -8.41
C LEU A 293 13.42 1.39 -9.76
N TYR A 294 12.64 2.08 -10.57
CA TYR A 294 13.03 2.52 -11.91
C TYR A 294 13.12 4.04 -11.98
N LEU A 295 14.16 4.56 -12.64
CA LEU A 295 14.39 6.00 -12.83
C LEU A 295 14.31 6.34 -14.33
N GLU A 296 13.34 5.77 -15.05
CA GLU A 296 13.28 5.83 -16.52
C GLU A 296 12.08 6.61 -17.06
N GLU A 297 11.11 6.96 -16.20
CA GLU A 297 9.86 7.59 -16.60
C GLU A 297 10.09 8.97 -17.21
N ALA A 298 9.24 9.33 -18.17
CA ALA A 298 9.37 10.62 -18.84
C ALA A 298 8.97 11.77 -17.91
N TRP A 299 7.95 11.55 -17.07
CA TRP A 299 7.36 12.49 -16.11
C TRP A 299 6.42 11.72 -15.19
N GLY A 300 6.07 12.29 -14.04
CA GLY A 300 5.23 11.66 -13.03
C GLY A 300 5.93 10.53 -12.26
N SER A 301 5.49 10.31 -11.04
CA SER A 301 5.96 9.20 -10.19
C SER A 301 4.80 8.26 -9.87
N THR A 302 5.06 6.95 -9.94
CA THR A 302 4.15 5.90 -9.45
C THR A 302 4.84 5.15 -8.32
N LEU A 303 4.29 5.28 -7.12
CA LEU A 303 4.75 4.57 -5.93
C LEU A 303 3.92 3.29 -5.81
N GLY A 304 4.53 2.18 -6.21
CA GLY A 304 3.86 0.89 -6.40
C GLY A 304 3.62 0.11 -5.10
N ALA A 305 3.11 -1.11 -5.24
CA ALA A 305 2.94 -2.04 -4.13
C ALA A 305 4.24 -2.25 -3.35
N ASN A 306 5.40 -2.28 -4.03
CA ASN A 306 6.69 -2.41 -3.35
C ASN A 306 7.05 -1.23 -2.44
N PHE A 307 6.53 -0.03 -2.71
CA PHE A 307 6.68 1.12 -1.82
C PHE A 307 5.75 1.02 -0.61
N MET A 308 4.57 0.42 -0.79
CA MET A 308 3.55 0.24 0.25
C MET A 308 3.86 -0.91 1.22
N MET A 309 4.73 -1.85 0.85
CA MET A 309 5.12 -2.97 1.73
C MET A 309 5.67 -2.47 3.08
N GLY A 310 5.52 -3.28 4.13
CA GLY A 310 5.99 -2.95 5.48
C GLY A 310 5.17 -1.88 6.18
N HIS A 311 4.01 -1.52 5.62
CA HIS A 311 3.11 -0.51 6.17
C HIS A 311 1.65 -0.96 6.03
N ASP A 312 0.84 -0.61 7.03
CA ASP A 312 -0.61 -0.53 6.88
C ASP A 312 -0.96 0.88 6.39
N LEU A 313 -1.47 0.96 5.16
CA LEU A 313 -1.74 2.21 4.47
C LEU A 313 -3.25 2.45 4.38
N THR A 314 -3.72 3.45 5.10
CA THR A 314 -5.13 3.85 5.14
C THR A 314 -5.41 4.96 4.14
N PHE A 315 -6.35 4.73 3.23
CA PHE A 315 -6.89 5.72 2.30
C PHE A 315 -8.17 6.32 2.89
N ASP A 316 -8.09 7.50 3.51
CA ASP A 316 -9.27 8.21 4.03
C ASP A 316 -9.65 9.34 3.07
N THR A 317 -10.67 9.07 2.26
CA THR A 317 -11.16 10.01 1.24
C THR A 317 -12.09 11.07 1.80
N GLN A 318 -12.61 10.89 3.02
CA GLN A 318 -13.42 11.90 3.69
C GLN A 318 -12.53 12.97 4.32
N LEU A 319 -11.42 12.58 4.93
CA LEU A 319 -10.44 13.49 5.52
C LEU A 319 -9.35 13.94 4.53
N MET A 320 -9.33 13.37 3.33
CA MET A 320 -8.31 13.62 2.30
C MET A 320 -6.90 13.36 2.84
N THR A 321 -6.72 12.19 3.46
CA THR A 321 -5.45 11.77 4.05
C THR A 321 -5.06 10.35 3.65
N LEU A 322 -3.76 10.10 3.65
CA LEU A 322 -3.20 8.76 3.70
C LEU A 322 -2.59 8.54 5.08
N GLY A 323 -3.14 7.61 5.84
CA GLY A 323 -2.56 7.15 7.10
C GLY A 323 -1.49 6.10 6.85
N TRP A 324 -0.36 6.21 7.52
CA TRP A 324 0.77 5.28 7.42
C TRP A 324 1.14 4.81 8.82
N ALA A 325 1.18 3.51 9.03
CA ALA A 325 1.81 2.89 10.19
C ALA A 325 2.73 1.76 9.71
N GLU A 326 3.91 1.64 10.31
CA GLU A 326 4.80 0.49 10.04
C GLU A 326 4.13 -0.80 10.54
N SER A 327 4.21 -1.86 9.75
CA SER A 327 3.52 -3.12 9.99
C SER A 327 4.25 -4.27 9.32
N GLU A 328 4.32 -5.43 9.99
CA GLU A 328 4.74 -6.68 9.34
C GLU A 328 3.66 -7.27 8.41
N CYS A 329 2.43 -6.74 8.47
CA CYS A 329 1.27 -7.22 7.73
C CYS A 329 0.97 -8.72 7.92
N ASP A 330 1.34 -9.28 9.07
CA ASP A 330 1.06 -10.67 9.45
C ASP A 330 -0.31 -10.80 10.11
N TYR A 331 -1.35 -10.87 9.29
CA TYR A 331 -2.72 -11.02 9.76
C TYR A 331 -2.95 -12.31 10.57
N LEU A 332 -2.25 -13.40 10.26
CA LEU A 332 -2.43 -14.66 10.98
C LEU A 332 -1.92 -14.55 12.42
N SER A 333 -0.81 -13.86 12.64
CA SER A 333 -0.33 -13.60 14.01
C SER A 333 -1.36 -12.87 14.87
N VAL A 334 -2.19 -12.02 14.26
CA VAL A 334 -3.30 -11.32 14.93
C VAL A 334 -4.45 -12.28 15.24
N LEU A 335 -4.71 -13.26 14.37
CA LEU A 335 -5.76 -14.27 14.60
C LEU A 335 -5.36 -15.27 15.70
N ASP A 336 -4.11 -15.70 15.76
CA ASP A 336 -3.63 -16.65 16.77
C ASP A 336 -3.77 -16.10 18.21
N GLU A 337 -3.69 -14.78 18.39
CA GLU A 337 -3.95 -14.12 19.68
C GLU A 337 -5.40 -14.31 20.17
N PHE A 338 -6.36 -14.58 19.27
CA PHE A 338 -7.75 -14.87 19.64
C PHE A 338 -7.96 -16.29 20.16
N ASP A 339 -7.07 -17.23 19.89
CA ASP A 339 -7.21 -18.64 20.31
C ASP A 339 -6.55 -18.94 21.66
N GLU A 340 -5.83 -17.97 22.24
CA GLU A 340 -5.41 -18.06 23.64
C GLU A 340 -6.67 -17.99 24.53
N PRO A 341 -6.94 -19.03 25.36
CA PRO A 341 -8.08 -19.02 26.26
C PRO A 341 -7.97 -17.79 27.15
N ASN A 342 -9.04 -16.98 27.18
CA ASN A 342 -9.12 -15.79 27.99
C ASN A 342 -8.63 -16.13 29.42
N PRO A 343 -7.54 -15.54 29.92
CA PRO A 343 -7.03 -15.86 31.26
C PRO A 343 -7.98 -15.46 32.40
N TRP A 344 -9.09 -14.80 32.04
CA TRP A 344 -10.20 -14.45 32.93
C TRP A 344 -11.41 -15.39 32.82
N GLU A 345 -11.39 -16.38 31.92
CA GLU A 345 -12.30 -17.52 32.03
C GLU A 345 -11.85 -18.38 33.21
N ASP A 346 -12.61 -18.25 34.29
CA ASP A 346 -12.41 -18.94 35.55
C ASP A 346 -12.34 -20.46 35.27
N PRO A 347 -11.18 -21.12 35.48
CA PRO A 347 -11.03 -22.55 35.20
C PRO A 347 -11.95 -23.44 36.05
N ASP A 348 -12.64 -22.85 37.03
CA ASP A 348 -13.57 -23.51 37.95
C ASP A 348 -15.05 -23.35 37.54
N SER A 349 -15.35 -22.94 36.31
CA SER A 349 -16.69 -23.07 35.73
C SER A 349 -17.04 -24.54 35.38
N GLU A 350 -16.76 -25.46 36.31
CA GLU A 350 -17.34 -26.80 36.26
C GLU A 350 -18.86 -26.68 36.46
N THR A 351 -19.57 -27.31 35.53
CA THR A 351 -21.02 -27.50 35.47
C THR A 351 -21.67 -27.61 36.85
N ASN A 352 -22.39 -26.56 37.25
CA ASN A 352 -23.33 -26.62 38.36
C ASN A 352 -24.53 -27.49 37.92
N THR A 353 -24.41 -28.80 38.11
CA THR A 353 -25.57 -29.69 38.18
C THR A 353 -26.47 -29.19 39.30
N ILE A 354 -27.60 -28.60 38.94
CA ILE A 354 -28.67 -28.16 39.85
C ILE A 354 -29.08 -29.32 40.77
N PRO A 355 -28.94 -29.22 42.11
CA PRO A 355 -29.78 -29.96 43.02
C PRO A 355 -31.00 -29.09 43.33
N ALA A 356 -32.18 -29.71 43.22
CA ALA A 356 -33.44 -29.08 43.55
C ALA A 356 -33.52 -28.62 45.02
N GLY A 357 -34.03 -27.40 45.22
CA GLY A 357 -34.83 -27.02 46.37
C GLY A 357 -34.08 -26.36 47.54
N GLY A 358 -34.45 -25.12 47.85
CA GLY A 358 -34.02 -24.45 49.08
C GLY A 358 -34.46 -23.01 49.17
N ASP A 359 -35.58 -22.81 49.84
CA ASP A 359 -36.30 -21.56 50.15
C ASP A 359 -35.50 -20.58 51.04
N GLY A 360 -35.78 -19.26 50.94
CA GLY A 360 -35.57 -18.33 52.06
C GLY A 360 -34.68 -17.08 51.86
N GLY A 361 -35.29 -15.98 51.39
CA GLY A 361 -35.42 -14.70 52.12
C GLY A 361 -34.21 -13.80 52.50
N GLY A 362 -34.30 -12.53 52.09
CA GLY A 362 -33.70 -11.34 52.76
C GLY A 362 -32.96 -10.40 51.80
N SER A 363 -33.48 -9.25 51.35
CA SER A 363 -33.83 -7.98 52.02
C SER A 363 -32.62 -7.16 52.53
N GLY A 364 -32.31 -6.05 51.84
CA GLY A 364 -31.56 -4.88 52.36
C GLY A 364 -30.72 -4.20 51.26
N THR A 365 -31.16 -3.14 50.58
CA THR A 365 -31.18 -1.69 50.93
C THR A 365 -29.82 -0.99 51.04
N ASP A 366 -29.64 -0.04 50.11
CA ASP A 366 -29.21 1.36 50.28
C ASP A 366 -27.76 1.80 50.52
N GLY A 367 -27.42 2.87 49.78
CA GLY A 367 -26.48 3.93 50.16
C GLY A 367 -25.16 3.88 49.38
N GLY A 368 -24.77 4.83 48.53
CA GLY A 368 -25.00 6.28 48.57
C GLY A 368 -23.68 6.97 48.93
N GLY A 369 -23.12 7.77 48.03
CA GLY A 369 -21.90 8.54 48.29
C GLY A 369 -21.49 9.42 47.10
N SER A 370 -22.18 10.54 46.92
CA SER A 370 -21.81 11.61 45.98
C SER A 370 -20.66 12.45 46.54
N GLY A 371 -19.66 12.73 45.70
CA GLY A 371 -18.59 13.68 45.99
C GLY A 371 -19.04 15.14 45.89
N THR A 372 -18.47 15.97 46.75
CA THR A 372 -18.65 17.42 46.88
C THR A 372 -17.43 18.19 46.36
N ASP A 373 -17.71 19.39 45.83
CA ASP A 373 -16.99 20.67 46.00
C ASP A 373 -15.57 20.80 45.36
N ASP A 374 -15.38 21.64 44.34
CA ASP A 374 -15.36 23.12 44.28
C ASP A 374 -13.94 23.70 44.41
N THR A 375 -13.52 24.48 43.40
CA THR A 375 -12.77 25.76 43.46
C THR A 375 -12.30 26.10 42.03
N ASN A 376 -12.81 27.14 41.36
CA ASN A 376 -12.47 28.58 41.48
C ASN A 376 -10.97 28.83 41.14
N GLY A 377 -10.50 29.65 40.21
CA GLY A 377 -11.02 30.76 39.41
C GLY A 377 -9.78 31.57 38.97
N GLY A 378 -9.84 32.38 37.90
CA GLY A 378 -8.77 33.34 37.60
C GLY A 378 -8.58 33.71 36.13
N ALA A 379 -9.06 34.89 35.77
CA ALA A 379 -8.83 35.59 34.51
C ALA A 379 -7.44 36.24 34.44
N ASP A 380 -6.89 36.48 33.23
CA ASP A 380 -6.54 37.85 32.82
C ASP A 380 -6.21 38.02 31.31
N SER A 381 -6.37 39.27 30.91
CA SER A 381 -6.29 40.06 29.68
C SER A 381 -5.23 39.82 28.58
N GLY A 382 -5.56 40.30 27.36
CA GLY A 382 -4.65 41.20 26.62
C GLY A 382 -4.57 41.03 25.11
N ALA A 383 -5.55 41.53 24.34
CA ALA A 383 -5.46 41.63 22.87
C ALA A 383 -5.19 43.08 22.43
N GLY A 384 -4.03 43.30 21.81
CA GLY A 384 -3.61 44.56 21.20
C GLY A 384 -3.75 44.53 19.68
N SER A 385 -4.41 45.55 19.15
CA SER A 385 -4.57 45.88 17.73
C SER A 385 -3.32 46.51 17.13
N GLY A 386 -3.03 46.24 15.85
CA GLY A 386 -2.04 47.00 15.08
C GLY A 386 -2.11 46.72 13.58
N SER A 387 -2.76 47.62 12.85
CA SER A 387 -2.76 47.72 11.38
C SER A 387 -1.45 48.35 10.87
N THR A 388 -1.02 48.04 9.65
CA THR A 388 -0.66 49.06 8.63
C THR A 388 -0.33 48.45 7.27
N ASP A 389 -0.82 49.15 6.25
CA ASP A 389 -0.62 48.98 4.81
C ASP A 389 0.84 49.11 4.37
N SER A 390 1.19 48.54 3.21
CA SER A 390 1.79 49.34 2.12
C SER A 390 1.89 48.59 0.80
N SER A 391 1.74 49.40 -0.24
CA SER A 391 1.47 49.14 -1.63
C SER A 391 2.71 49.01 -2.53
N SER A 392 2.48 48.36 -3.67
CA SER A 392 2.96 48.73 -5.04
C SER A 392 4.46 48.74 -5.35
N SER A 393 4.85 48.00 -6.40
CA SER A 393 5.32 48.65 -7.64
C SER A 393 5.43 47.65 -8.79
N SER A 394 4.97 48.12 -9.95
CA SER A 394 5.01 47.50 -11.27
C SER A 394 6.16 48.08 -12.10
N ASN A 395 6.79 47.26 -12.95
CA ASN A 395 7.57 47.68 -14.13
C ASN A 395 7.60 46.48 -15.10
N LYS A 396 6.82 46.46 -16.19
CA LYS A 396 6.99 47.08 -17.52
C LYS A 396 8.02 46.41 -18.44
N GLU A 397 7.50 46.09 -19.62
CA GLU A 397 8.03 45.38 -20.78
C GLU A 397 9.32 45.96 -21.36
N ASP A 398 10.09 45.11 -22.05
CA ASP A 398 10.72 45.45 -23.33
C ASP A 398 10.95 44.18 -24.17
N THR A 399 10.35 44.17 -25.38
CA THR A 399 10.73 43.29 -26.49
C THR A 399 11.76 44.03 -27.36
N PRO A 400 12.61 43.33 -28.14
CA PRO A 400 12.55 43.62 -29.58
C PRO A 400 13.04 42.53 -30.57
N VAL A 401 12.68 42.78 -31.83
CA VAL A 401 13.31 42.42 -33.12
C VAL A 401 13.06 41.01 -33.73
N LYS A 402 12.24 41.01 -34.79
CA LYS A 402 12.19 40.00 -35.85
C LYS A 402 13.40 40.12 -36.78
N GLN A 403 14.08 39.00 -37.04
CA GLN A 403 15.12 38.89 -38.07
C GLN A 403 14.70 37.84 -39.11
N SER A 404 14.55 38.26 -40.37
CA SER A 404 14.28 37.40 -41.52
C SER A 404 15.56 36.69 -41.99
N ARG A 405 15.50 35.38 -42.28
CA ARG A 405 16.58 34.66 -42.99
C ARG A 405 16.01 33.79 -44.11
N GLY A 406 16.61 33.97 -45.28
CA GLY A 406 16.29 33.32 -46.54
C GLY A 406 16.69 31.84 -46.59
N TRP A 407 15.98 31.12 -47.45
CA TRP A 407 15.98 29.67 -47.60
C TRP A 407 16.97 29.29 -48.73
N SER A 408 18.03 28.55 -48.41
CA SER A 408 18.97 27.99 -49.42
C SER A 408 18.69 26.49 -49.62
N PHE A 409 18.38 26.11 -50.86
CA PHE A 409 17.88 24.78 -51.28
C PHE A 409 18.92 23.63 -51.23
N GLY A 410 20.12 23.84 -50.69
CA GLY A 410 21.23 22.87 -50.74
C GLY A 410 21.41 21.95 -49.52
N LYS A 411 20.69 22.18 -48.41
CA LYS A 411 20.87 21.41 -47.15
C LYS A 411 19.85 20.27 -46.94
N ALA A 412 18.79 20.21 -47.74
CA ALA A 412 17.68 19.26 -47.52
C ALA A 412 18.06 17.80 -47.83
N VAL A 413 18.98 17.56 -48.78
CA VAL A 413 19.32 16.19 -49.20
C VAL A 413 20.25 15.49 -48.20
N LEU A 414 21.15 16.21 -47.53
CA LEU A 414 22.05 15.62 -46.52
C LEU A 414 21.35 15.34 -45.19
N SER A 415 20.38 16.19 -44.80
CA SER A 415 19.57 15.97 -43.59
C SER A 415 18.62 14.78 -43.70
N PHE A 416 18.15 14.45 -44.91
CA PHE A 416 17.22 13.33 -45.10
C PHE A 416 17.87 11.97 -44.83
N PHE A 417 19.13 11.78 -45.25
CA PHE A 417 19.86 10.52 -45.03
C PHE A 417 20.32 10.33 -43.58
N VAL A 418 20.66 11.41 -42.87
CA VAL A 418 21.02 11.36 -41.44
C VAL A 418 19.81 11.01 -40.58
N VAL A 419 18.64 11.60 -40.88
CA VAL A 419 17.39 11.31 -40.15
C VAL A 419 16.88 9.91 -40.47
N ALA A 420 16.93 9.46 -41.74
CA ALA A 420 16.54 8.09 -42.09
C ALA A 420 17.47 7.02 -41.47
N GLY A 421 18.78 7.29 -41.40
CA GLY A 421 19.74 6.42 -40.72
C GLY A 421 19.50 6.33 -39.21
N ALA A 422 19.20 7.45 -38.56
CA ALA A 422 18.87 7.48 -37.13
C ALA A 422 17.55 6.77 -36.81
N LEU A 423 16.54 6.89 -37.68
CA LEU A 423 15.26 6.18 -37.53
C LEU A 423 15.40 4.66 -37.73
N LEU A 424 16.21 4.23 -38.69
CA LEU A 424 16.53 2.80 -38.89
C LEU A 424 17.33 2.23 -37.72
N ALA A 425 18.33 2.96 -37.22
CA ALA A 425 19.09 2.54 -36.05
C ALA A 425 18.20 2.48 -34.79
N GLY A 426 17.32 3.47 -34.61
CA GLY A 426 16.33 3.48 -33.52
C GLY A 426 15.31 2.34 -33.62
N ALA A 427 14.84 1.99 -34.83
CA ALA A 427 13.93 0.87 -35.03
C ALA A 427 14.61 -0.50 -34.81
N VAL A 428 15.87 -0.65 -35.23
CA VAL A 428 16.65 -1.88 -34.99
C VAL A 428 16.98 -2.03 -33.51
N TYR A 429 17.42 -0.95 -32.86
CA TYR A 429 17.73 -0.94 -31.42
C TYR A 429 16.46 -1.12 -30.58
N GLY A 430 15.36 -0.47 -30.95
CA GLY A 430 14.04 -0.65 -30.31
C GLY A 430 13.51 -2.06 -30.47
N LYS A 431 13.70 -2.71 -31.62
CA LYS A 431 13.33 -4.11 -31.83
C LYS A 431 14.20 -5.07 -30.99
N GLN A 432 15.52 -4.89 -30.98
CA GLN A 432 16.41 -5.71 -30.13
C GLN A 432 16.12 -5.51 -28.63
N TYR A 433 15.88 -4.27 -28.22
CA TYR A 433 15.50 -3.93 -26.84
C TYR A 433 14.17 -4.59 -26.46
N TYR A 434 13.15 -4.49 -27.33
CA TYR A 434 11.84 -5.11 -27.12
C TYR A 434 11.93 -6.64 -27.09
N GLU A 435 12.68 -7.27 -28.00
CA GLU A 435 12.88 -8.73 -28.04
C GLU A 435 13.69 -9.24 -26.83
N SER A 436 14.62 -8.44 -26.29
CA SER A 436 15.36 -8.79 -25.06
C SER A 436 14.54 -8.66 -23.77
N ARG A 437 13.58 -7.72 -23.72
CA ARG A 437 12.78 -7.42 -22.51
C ARG A 437 11.46 -8.20 -22.48
N TYR A 438 10.88 -8.49 -23.65
CA TYR A 438 9.58 -9.14 -23.81
C TYR A 438 9.64 -10.37 -24.69
N GLY A 439 10.70 -11.18 -24.60
CA GLY A 439 10.86 -12.42 -25.37
C GLY A 439 9.70 -13.40 -25.17
N ILE A 440 8.61 -13.20 -25.91
CA ILE A 440 7.48 -14.11 -26.01
C ILE A 440 8.00 -15.33 -26.76
N VAL A 441 8.30 -16.39 -26.01
CA VAL A 441 8.43 -17.73 -26.60
C VAL A 441 7.03 -18.09 -27.11
N ARG A 442 6.80 -17.93 -28.42
CA ARG A 442 5.60 -18.45 -29.06
C ARG A 442 5.68 -19.98 -29.05
N TYR A 443 5.06 -20.60 -28.04
CA TYR A 443 4.72 -22.00 -28.14
C TYR A 443 3.63 -22.16 -29.20
N GLN A 444 3.99 -22.76 -30.34
CA GLN A 444 3.01 -23.39 -31.20
C GLN A 444 2.47 -24.58 -30.40
N VAL A 445 1.31 -24.41 -29.76
CA VAL A 445 0.57 -25.53 -29.21
C VAL A 445 0.00 -26.31 -30.39
N THR A 446 0.72 -27.32 -30.85
CA THR A 446 0.12 -28.39 -31.65
C THR A 446 -0.80 -29.18 -30.73
N ASN A 447 -2.07 -29.32 -31.14
CA ASN A 447 -3.09 -30.11 -30.47
C ASN A 447 -2.52 -31.43 -29.96
N VAL A 448 -2.49 -31.60 -28.64
CA VAL A 448 -2.34 -32.90 -28.01
C VAL A 448 -3.71 -33.26 -27.47
N GLU A 449 -4.46 -34.03 -28.25
CA GLU A 449 -5.54 -34.85 -27.71
C GLU A 449 -4.89 -35.88 -26.78
N ASN A 450 -4.99 -35.67 -25.47
CA ASN A 450 -4.66 -36.69 -24.48
C ASN A 450 -5.98 -37.30 -23.99
N GLU A 451 -6.28 -38.50 -24.49
CA GLU A 451 -7.11 -39.48 -23.81
C GLU A 451 -6.46 -39.79 -22.45
N LEU A 452 -7.15 -39.44 -21.37
CA LEU A 452 -6.87 -39.95 -20.04
C LEU A 452 -7.64 -41.26 -19.86
N GLU A 453 -6.99 -42.38 -20.20
CA GLU A 453 -7.41 -43.70 -19.72
C GLU A 453 -7.15 -43.78 -18.20
N LEU A 454 -8.22 -43.64 -17.43
CA LEU A 454 -8.27 -43.99 -16.02
C LEU A 454 -8.25 -45.51 -15.87
N GLN A 455 -7.09 -46.09 -15.57
CA GLN A 455 -7.01 -47.45 -15.05
C GLN A 455 -7.41 -47.47 -13.58
N VAL A 456 -8.67 -47.85 -13.32
CA VAL A 456 -9.16 -48.20 -11.98
C VAL A 456 -8.76 -49.64 -11.69
N SER A 457 -7.92 -49.86 -10.67
CA SER A 457 -7.64 -51.21 -10.16
C SER A 457 -8.78 -51.66 -9.25
N SER A 458 -9.40 -52.78 -9.60
CA SER A 458 -10.45 -53.43 -8.81
C SER A 458 -9.83 -54.31 -7.72
N GLY A 459 -10.04 -53.95 -6.45
CA GLY A 459 -9.95 -54.84 -5.29
C GLY A 459 -11.37 -55.22 -4.80
N PRO A 460 -11.55 -56.37 -4.12
CA PRO A 460 -12.79 -57.13 -4.20
C PRO A 460 -13.88 -56.69 -3.20
N ASP A 461 -15.11 -56.72 -3.72
CA ASP A 461 -16.39 -57.03 -3.09
C ASP A 461 -16.57 -56.74 -1.59
N ASP A 462 -17.46 -55.78 -1.28
CA ASP A 462 -18.53 -56.08 -0.34
C ASP A 462 -19.77 -55.22 -0.56
N LYS A 463 -20.90 -55.74 -0.06
CA LYS A 463 -22.25 -55.61 -0.61
C LYS A 463 -23.01 -54.33 -0.26
N SER A 464 -23.98 -54.08 -1.15
CA SER A 464 -25.33 -53.55 -0.91
C SER A 464 -25.52 -52.04 -0.63
N GLY A 465 -26.31 -51.41 -1.49
CA GLY A 465 -26.88 -50.08 -1.25
C GLY A 465 -27.39 -49.42 -2.52
N SER A 466 -28.64 -49.69 -2.89
CA SER A 466 -29.37 -49.02 -3.96
C SER A 466 -29.61 -47.55 -3.64
N TYR A 467 -29.34 -46.61 -4.56
CA TYR A 467 -30.18 -45.41 -4.74
C TYR A 467 -30.04 -44.83 -6.16
N SER A 468 -31.19 -44.35 -6.63
CA SER A 468 -31.56 -43.89 -7.97
C SER A 468 -31.00 -42.52 -8.34
N SER A 469 -30.51 -42.40 -9.58
CA SER A 469 -30.24 -41.12 -10.25
C SER A 469 -31.52 -40.45 -10.76
N PRO A 470 -31.55 -39.11 -10.83
CA PRO A 470 -32.22 -38.44 -11.92
C PRO A 470 -31.22 -37.65 -12.79
N SER A 471 -31.45 -37.81 -14.08
CA SER A 471 -30.85 -37.12 -15.23
C SER A 471 -31.16 -35.63 -15.27
N PHE A 472 -30.16 -34.81 -15.62
CA PHE A 472 -30.38 -33.49 -16.22
C PHE A 472 -29.67 -33.42 -17.58
N SER A 473 -30.45 -33.06 -18.61
CA SER A 473 -30.02 -32.70 -19.95
C SER A 473 -30.19 -31.20 -20.14
N ILE A 474 -29.20 -30.53 -20.74
CA ILE A 474 -29.32 -29.14 -21.19
C ILE A 474 -29.02 -29.10 -22.70
N THR A 475 -29.96 -28.55 -23.46
CA THR A 475 -29.84 -28.06 -24.84
C THR A 475 -29.16 -26.70 -24.90
#